data_AF-A0A953KQC0-F1
#
_entry.id   AF-A0A953KQC0-F1
#
_cell.length_a   1.000
_cell.length_b   1.000
_cell.length_c   1.000
_cell.angle_alpha   90.00
_cell.angle_beta   90.00
_cell.angle_gamma   90.00
#
_symmetry.space_group_name_H-M   'P 1'
#
loop_
_entity.id
_entity.type
_entity.pdbx_description
1 polymer ?
#
loop_
_entity_poly.entity_id
_entity_poly.type
_entity_poly.pdbx_seq_one_letter_code
_entity_poly.pdbx_strand_id
1 'polypeptide(L)'
;MPGETIRADYEELAQIASLWKRESDAVGQTVSALRREMAVLEGGDWVGQGARAFYAEMNGSVLPSVVRLGAALGEAAQVSAKISALVQQAEDAAAAVLRGPGTGGDAKLPAMGVTADQVQPKASNIGATLGGILGGIFGGAAGAAAGAKAGSMFDHPGGTFVPLADAPKTLDVPKPLNDGLADAWKDSFPGGHSQEQGGMLVQDKDGNLVFRRGASGSSGAFTPNYGDLKDGDTLIALVHTHPYDATEGGHTDVSFSGPDIANLVNRRDPMKMVQSGDGQFAVLRTQEFDRRVNGLDNAGKQALYDQMKADYDTTFNANADTLSFSERSQRAAEAVAKKYDLAYYQGKDGALTRKTP
;
A
#
# COMPACT_ATOMS: atom_id res chain seq x y z
N MET A 1 -33.52 -1.62 16.01
CA MET A 1 -32.15 -1.13 15.78
C MET A 1 -31.81 -1.46 14.34
N PRO A 2 -31.40 -0.50 13.49
CA PRO A 2 -30.88 -0.85 12.17
C PRO A 2 -29.62 -1.69 12.35
N GLY A 3 -29.53 -2.84 11.67
CA GLY A 3 -28.36 -3.71 11.72
C GLY A 3 -27.15 -3.07 11.04
N GLU A 4 -25.94 -3.58 11.32
CA GLU A 4 -24.72 -3.20 10.61
C GLU A 4 -24.93 -3.36 9.10
N THR A 5 -24.79 -2.26 8.37
CA THR A 5 -24.93 -2.26 6.91
C THR A 5 -23.59 -2.63 6.30
N ILE A 6 -23.44 -3.90 5.90
CA ILE A 6 -22.28 -4.37 5.14
C ILE A 6 -22.54 -4.04 3.67
N ARG A 7 -21.68 -3.20 3.07
CA ARG A 7 -21.59 -3.02 1.62
C ARG A 7 -20.22 -3.51 1.20
N ALA A 8 -20.15 -4.37 0.20
CA ALA A 8 -18.88 -4.83 -0.36
C ALA A 8 -18.85 -4.52 -1.86
N ASP A 9 -17.72 -4.03 -2.36
CA ASP A 9 -17.50 -3.93 -3.80
C ASP A 9 -17.02 -5.28 -4.32
N TYR A 10 -17.91 -5.95 -5.05
CA TYR A 10 -17.67 -7.27 -5.64
C TYR A 10 -16.50 -7.26 -6.61
N GLU A 11 -16.36 -6.16 -7.36
CA GLU A 11 -15.34 -6.02 -8.38
C GLU A 11 -13.98 -5.83 -7.70
N GLU A 12 -13.89 -5.02 -6.65
CA GLU A 12 -12.66 -4.88 -5.86
C GLU A 12 -12.25 -6.20 -5.18
N LEU A 13 -13.20 -6.93 -4.55
CA LEU A 13 -12.90 -8.23 -3.95
C LEU A 13 -12.45 -9.27 -4.99
N ALA A 14 -13.05 -9.25 -6.19
CA ALA A 14 -12.65 -10.12 -7.29
C ALA A 14 -11.26 -9.74 -7.84
N GLN A 15 -10.93 -8.44 -7.89
CA GLN A 15 -9.61 -7.95 -8.29
C GLN A 15 -8.54 -8.35 -7.28
N ILE A 16 -8.82 -8.22 -5.97
CA ILE A 16 -7.92 -8.64 -4.89
C ILE A 16 -7.70 -10.16 -4.94
N ALA A 17 -8.77 -10.95 -5.09
CA ALA A 17 -8.65 -12.40 -5.25
C ALA A 17 -7.78 -12.78 -6.46
N SER A 18 -7.97 -12.08 -7.58
CA SER A 18 -7.18 -12.27 -8.79
C SER A 18 -5.71 -11.88 -8.62
N LEU A 19 -5.41 -10.83 -7.84
CA LEU A 19 -4.05 -10.44 -7.49
C LEU A 19 -3.37 -11.52 -6.66
N TRP A 20 -4.00 -11.94 -5.56
CA TRP A 20 -3.46 -13.02 -4.71
C TRP A 20 -3.19 -14.30 -5.50
N LYS A 21 -4.08 -14.63 -6.43
CA LYS A 21 -3.90 -15.80 -7.29
C LYS A 21 -2.68 -15.67 -8.20
N ARG A 22 -2.49 -14.52 -8.86
CA ARG A 22 -1.32 -14.27 -9.70
C ARG A 22 -0.01 -14.32 -8.90
N GLU A 23 0.03 -13.73 -7.71
CA GLU A 23 1.21 -13.76 -6.85
C GLU A 23 1.53 -15.20 -6.39
N SER A 24 0.52 -15.97 -6.01
CA SER A 24 0.67 -17.40 -5.69
C SER A 24 1.26 -18.19 -6.86
N ASP A 25 0.77 -17.96 -8.08
CA ASP A 25 1.26 -18.62 -9.29
C ASP A 25 2.71 -18.19 -9.64
N ALA A 26 3.04 -16.91 -9.50
CA ALA A 26 4.39 -16.37 -9.72
C ALA A 26 5.42 -16.95 -8.71
N VAL A 27 5.02 -17.07 -7.44
CA VAL A 27 5.82 -17.75 -6.41
C VAL A 27 6.04 -19.22 -6.79
N GLY A 28 5.00 -19.92 -7.27
CA GLY A 28 5.11 -21.31 -7.73
C GLY A 28 6.09 -21.49 -8.91
N GLN A 29 6.07 -20.56 -9.87
CA GLN A 29 7.02 -20.55 -10.99
C GLN A 29 8.45 -20.31 -10.51
N THR A 30 8.65 -19.35 -9.60
CA THR A 30 9.95 -19.04 -9.00
C THR A 30 10.52 -20.24 -8.25
N VAL A 31 9.72 -20.90 -7.41
CA VAL A 31 10.13 -22.12 -6.70
C VAL A 31 10.52 -23.22 -7.68
N SER A 32 9.76 -23.40 -8.76
CA SER A 32 10.06 -24.41 -9.77
C SER A 32 11.36 -24.11 -10.52
N ALA A 33 11.64 -22.84 -10.83
CA ALA A 33 12.89 -22.41 -11.42
C ALA A 33 14.07 -22.64 -10.46
N LEU A 34 13.96 -22.19 -9.21
CA LEU A 34 14.99 -22.38 -8.18
C LEU A 34 15.33 -23.85 -7.99
N ARG A 35 14.33 -24.75 -7.94
CA ARG A 35 14.58 -26.19 -7.84
C ARG A 35 15.34 -26.76 -9.03
N ARG A 36 15.07 -26.29 -10.26
CA ARG A 36 15.82 -26.73 -11.45
C ARG A 36 17.26 -26.26 -11.41
N GLU A 37 17.50 -24.99 -11.09
CA GLU A 37 18.86 -24.46 -10.97
C GLU A 37 19.64 -25.17 -9.86
N MET A 38 19.01 -25.41 -8.71
CA MET A 38 19.60 -26.19 -7.63
C MET A 38 19.95 -27.61 -8.07
N ALA A 39 19.09 -28.28 -8.86
CA ALA A 39 19.36 -29.62 -9.35
C ALA A 39 20.56 -29.67 -10.32
N VAL A 40 20.75 -28.63 -11.14
CA VAL A 40 21.96 -28.49 -11.98
C VAL A 40 23.20 -28.37 -11.12
N LEU A 41 23.14 -27.57 -10.06
CA LEU A 41 24.24 -27.40 -9.13
C LEU A 41 24.54 -28.72 -8.38
N GLU A 42 23.51 -29.44 -7.94
CA GLU A 42 23.63 -30.69 -7.18
C GLU A 42 24.12 -31.85 -8.05
N GLY A 43 23.78 -31.84 -9.34
CA GLY A 43 24.28 -32.79 -10.33
C GLY A 43 25.62 -32.42 -10.96
N GLY A 44 26.19 -31.26 -10.64
CA GLY A 44 27.46 -30.77 -11.16
C GLY A 44 28.65 -30.97 -10.21
N ASP A 45 29.79 -30.36 -10.52
CA ASP A 45 31.04 -30.47 -9.74
C ASP A 45 31.04 -29.63 -8.44
N TRP A 46 29.91 -29.02 -8.07
CA TRP A 46 29.85 -28.19 -6.86
C TRP A 46 29.70 -29.05 -5.61
N VAL A 47 30.83 -29.49 -5.09
CA VAL A 47 30.94 -30.35 -3.91
C VAL A 47 31.74 -29.68 -2.79
N GLY A 48 31.52 -30.12 -1.55
CA GLY A 48 32.28 -29.65 -0.38
C GLY A 48 31.39 -29.09 0.73
N GLN A 49 32.00 -28.44 1.71
CA GLN A 49 31.30 -27.95 2.91
C GLN A 49 30.29 -26.84 2.57
N GLY A 50 30.65 -25.91 1.67
CA GLY A 50 29.77 -24.83 1.25
C GLY A 50 28.52 -25.33 0.51
N ALA A 51 28.69 -26.25 -0.44
CA ALA A 51 27.58 -26.87 -1.16
C ALA A 51 26.63 -27.59 -0.19
N ARG A 52 27.15 -28.39 0.76
CA ARG A 52 26.33 -29.05 1.78
C ARG A 52 25.54 -28.07 2.67
N ALA A 53 26.18 -26.98 3.10
CA ALA A 53 25.51 -25.97 3.93
C ALA A 53 24.39 -25.27 3.14
N PHE A 54 24.67 -24.88 1.90
CA PHE A 54 23.68 -24.28 1.00
C PHE A 54 22.47 -25.21 0.77
N TYR A 55 22.69 -26.48 0.42
CA TYR A 55 21.58 -27.42 0.20
C TYR A 55 20.78 -27.68 1.47
N ALA A 56 21.45 -27.76 2.63
CA ALA A 56 20.77 -27.90 3.90
C ALA A 56 19.87 -26.69 4.21
N GLU A 57 20.33 -25.47 3.98
CA GLU A 57 19.55 -24.25 4.19
C GLU A 57 18.40 -24.11 3.19
N MET A 58 18.67 -24.36 1.91
CA MET A 58 17.65 -24.26 0.86
C MET A 58 16.53 -25.29 1.06
N ASN A 59 16.87 -26.54 1.35
CA ASN A 59 15.89 -27.60 1.55
C ASN A 59 15.22 -27.56 2.93
N GLY A 60 15.93 -27.10 3.96
CA GLY A 60 15.44 -27.09 5.33
C GLY A 60 14.63 -25.85 5.71
N SER A 61 14.98 -24.68 5.16
CA SER A 61 14.41 -23.40 5.59
C SER A 61 13.83 -22.58 4.43
N VAL A 62 14.62 -22.31 3.40
CA VAL A 62 14.25 -21.32 2.37
C VAL A 62 13.10 -21.82 1.49
N LEU A 63 13.28 -22.94 0.78
CA LEU A 63 12.24 -23.47 -0.11
C LEU A 63 10.93 -23.79 0.63
N PRO A 64 10.94 -24.43 1.82
CA PRO A 64 9.72 -24.62 2.58
C PRO A 64 9.00 -23.31 2.92
N SER A 65 9.73 -22.25 3.26
CA SER A 65 9.15 -20.95 3.61
C SER A 65 8.51 -20.26 2.40
N VAL A 66 9.18 -20.30 1.25
CA VAL A 66 8.63 -19.73 0.00
C VAL A 66 7.41 -20.53 -0.49
N VAL A 67 7.41 -21.86 -0.33
CA VAL A 67 6.23 -22.70 -0.63
C VAL A 67 5.05 -22.35 0.29
N ARG A 68 5.29 -22.16 1.59
CA ARG A 68 4.23 -21.73 2.53
C ARG A 68 3.65 -20.36 2.17
N LEU A 69 4.49 -19.42 1.73
CA LEU A 69 4.04 -18.12 1.23
C LEU A 69 3.12 -18.30 0.01
N GLY A 70 3.54 -19.08 -1.00
CA GLY A 70 2.71 -19.35 -2.17
C GLY A 70 1.36 -19.98 -1.81
N ALA A 71 1.33 -20.89 -0.82
CA ALA A 71 0.11 -21.49 -0.32
C ALA A 71 -0.80 -20.48 0.38
N ALA A 72 -0.25 -19.63 1.25
CA ALA A 72 -1.00 -18.60 1.96
C ALA A 72 -1.63 -17.57 1.00
N LEU A 73 -0.91 -17.16 -0.04
CA LEU A 73 -1.44 -16.30 -1.11
C LEU A 73 -2.58 -17.00 -1.86
N GLY A 74 -2.45 -18.30 -2.14
CA GLY A 74 -3.52 -19.10 -2.76
C GLY A 74 -4.76 -19.22 -1.88
N GLU A 75 -4.58 -19.39 -0.57
CA GLU A 75 -5.68 -19.43 0.40
C GLU A 75 -6.38 -18.07 0.52
N ALA A 76 -5.62 -16.97 0.57
CA ALA A 76 -6.17 -15.62 0.57
C ALA A 76 -7.04 -15.38 -0.67
N ALA A 77 -6.58 -15.79 -1.86
CA ALA A 77 -7.37 -15.70 -3.10
C ALA A 77 -8.71 -16.44 -2.98
N GLN A 78 -8.70 -17.67 -2.44
CA GLN A 78 -9.92 -18.47 -2.27
C GLN A 78 -10.87 -17.85 -1.25
N VAL A 79 -10.36 -17.34 -0.13
CA VAL A 79 -11.17 -16.69 0.91
C VAL A 79 -11.81 -15.42 0.36
N SER A 80 -11.06 -14.56 -0.33
CA SER A 80 -11.61 -13.36 -0.96
C SER A 80 -12.71 -13.67 -1.98
N ALA A 81 -12.51 -14.70 -2.82
CA ALA A 81 -13.54 -15.14 -3.76
C ALA A 81 -14.81 -15.67 -3.07
N LYS A 82 -14.66 -16.42 -1.97
CA LYS A 82 -15.80 -16.90 -1.17
C LYS A 82 -16.56 -15.76 -0.51
N ILE A 83 -15.87 -14.75 0.01
CA ILE A 83 -16.50 -13.56 0.59
C ILE A 83 -17.32 -12.83 -0.47
N SER A 84 -16.74 -12.57 -1.64
CA SER A 84 -17.44 -11.91 -2.76
C SER A 84 -18.72 -12.66 -3.14
N ALA A 85 -18.65 -13.98 -3.31
CA ALA A 85 -19.81 -14.81 -3.63
C ALA A 85 -20.88 -14.81 -2.53
N LEU A 86 -20.48 -14.86 -1.26
CA LEU A 86 -21.41 -14.86 -0.13
C LEU A 86 -22.16 -13.53 -0.01
N VAL A 87 -21.45 -12.41 -0.17
CA VAL A 87 -22.08 -11.09 -0.11
C VAL A 87 -23.04 -10.91 -1.30
N GLN A 88 -22.66 -11.40 -2.50
CA GLN A 88 -23.51 -11.32 -3.70
C GLN A 88 -24.81 -12.09 -3.51
N GLN A 89 -24.70 -13.31 -2.99
CA GLN A 89 -25.87 -14.13 -2.66
C GLN A 89 -26.77 -13.46 -1.62
N ALA A 90 -26.20 -12.81 -0.61
CA ALA A 90 -26.95 -12.11 0.42
C ALA A 90 -27.72 -10.91 -0.16
N GLU A 91 -27.08 -10.12 -1.03
CA GLU A 91 -27.74 -8.99 -1.69
C GLU A 91 -28.82 -9.44 -2.68
N ASP A 92 -28.59 -10.50 -3.46
CA ASP A 92 -29.60 -11.06 -4.37
C ASP A 92 -30.83 -11.56 -3.59
N ALA A 93 -30.62 -12.22 -2.45
CA ALA A 93 -31.70 -12.67 -1.57
C ALA A 93 -32.48 -11.48 -0.98
N ALA A 94 -31.79 -10.44 -0.53
CA ALA A 94 -32.43 -9.22 -0.03
C ALA A 94 -33.22 -8.48 -1.13
N ALA A 95 -32.66 -8.38 -2.33
CA ALA A 95 -33.32 -7.77 -3.48
C ALA A 95 -34.56 -8.56 -3.92
N ALA A 96 -34.54 -9.89 -3.84
CA ALA A 96 -35.69 -10.74 -4.15
C ALA A 96 -36.87 -10.49 -3.20
N VAL A 97 -36.61 -10.26 -1.91
CA VAL A 97 -37.66 -9.89 -0.93
C VAL A 97 -38.26 -8.53 -1.24
N LEU A 98 -37.44 -7.58 -1.69
CA LEU A 98 -37.88 -6.22 -2.04
C LEU A 98 -38.65 -6.14 -3.37
N ARG A 99 -38.39 -7.05 -4.32
CA ARG A 99 -39.11 -7.09 -5.60
C ARG A 99 -40.57 -7.54 -5.47
N GLY A 100 -40.96 -8.11 -4.32
CA GLY A 100 -42.33 -8.53 -4.02
C GLY A 100 -42.83 -9.68 -4.93
N PRO A 101 -43.80 -10.48 -4.47
CA PRO A 101 -44.43 -11.47 -5.32
C PRO A 101 -45.44 -10.77 -6.25
N GLY A 102 -44.98 -10.29 -7.41
CA GLY A 102 -45.86 -9.93 -8.50
C GLY A 102 -45.55 -8.63 -9.23
N THR A 103 -44.62 -8.70 -10.20
CA THR A 103 -44.79 -8.14 -11.55
C THR A 103 -43.93 -9.00 -12.49
N GLY A 104 -44.59 -9.66 -13.44
CA GLY A 104 -44.10 -10.89 -14.08
C GLY A 104 -43.15 -10.72 -15.26
N GLY A 105 -42.49 -11.82 -15.59
CA GLY A 105 -41.70 -12.05 -16.78
C GLY A 105 -40.95 -13.38 -16.66
N ASP A 106 -41.51 -14.44 -17.24
CA ASP A 106 -41.04 -15.82 -17.20
C ASP A 106 -39.52 -15.98 -17.42
N ALA A 107 -38.82 -16.49 -16.40
CA ALA A 107 -37.54 -17.16 -16.57
C ALA A 107 -37.53 -18.47 -15.79
N LYS A 108 -37.71 -19.57 -16.54
CA LYS A 108 -37.50 -20.95 -16.11
C LYS A 108 -36.15 -21.08 -15.37
N LEU A 109 -36.20 -21.37 -14.08
CA LEU A 109 -35.08 -21.97 -13.37
C LEU A 109 -35.01 -23.47 -13.75
N PRO A 110 -33.85 -24.03 -14.14
CA PRO A 110 -33.70 -25.46 -14.18
C PRO A 110 -33.71 -26.00 -12.75
N ALA A 111 -34.63 -26.93 -12.48
CA ALA A 111 -34.70 -27.65 -11.23
C ALA A 111 -33.42 -28.49 -11.05
N MET A 112 -32.60 -28.11 -10.07
CA MET A 112 -31.57 -28.99 -9.53
C MET A 112 -32.00 -29.34 -8.10
N GLY A 113 -32.61 -30.51 -7.98
CA GLY A 113 -33.22 -30.99 -6.73
C GLY A 113 -32.17 -31.23 -5.66
N VAL A 114 -32.36 -30.58 -4.52
CA VAL A 114 -31.78 -31.01 -3.24
C VAL A 114 -32.94 -31.10 -2.25
N THR A 115 -33.30 -32.32 -1.87
CA THR A 115 -34.35 -32.60 -0.90
C THR A 115 -33.94 -32.18 0.51
N ALA A 116 -34.87 -31.58 1.23
CA ALA A 116 -34.70 -30.92 2.52
C ALA A 116 -34.53 -31.86 3.74
N ASP A 117 -33.71 -32.91 3.64
CA ASP A 117 -33.56 -33.90 4.72
C ASP A 117 -32.10 -34.14 5.19
N GLN A 118 -31.19 -33.21 4.91
CA GLN A 118 -29.82 -33.27 5.45
C GLN A 118 -29.31 -31.91 5.94
N VAL A 119 -29.97 -31.34 6.95
CA VAL A 119 -29.32 -30.38 7.85
C VAL A 119 -29.80 -30.61 9.28
N GLN A 120 -29.12 -31.51 9.98
CA GLN A 120 -29.11 -31.50 11.45
C GLN A 120 -27.84 -30.74 11.88
N PRO A 121 -27.93 -29.77 12.80
CA PRO A 121 -26.82 -28.88 13.10
C PRO A 121 -25.81 -29.60 13.99
N LYS A 122 -24.59 -29.80 13.49
CA LYS A 122 -23.43 -29.88 14.38
C LYS A 122 -22.86 -28.48 14.51
N ALA A 123 -23.09 -27.89 15.68
CA ALA A 123 -22.42 -26.69 16.12
C ALA A 123 -20.91 -26.89 16.00
N SER A 124 -20.29 -26.15 15.07
CA SER A 124 -18.85 -25.95 15.04
C SER A 124 -18.63 -24.46 15.22
N ASN A 125 -17.84 -24.12 16.24
CA ASN A 125 -17.57 -22.78 16.71
C ASN A 125 -16.92 -21.92 15.61
N ILE A 126 -17.70 -21.11 14.91
CA ILE A 126 -17.22 -20.03 14.01
C ILE A 126 -17.73 -18.69 14.57
N GLY A 127 -17.53 -18.49 15.87
CA GLY A 127 -18.08 -17.35 16.63
C GLY A 127 -17.09 -16.25 16.99
N ALA A 128 -15.85 -16.24 16.49
CA ALA A 128 -14.83 -15.31 17.00
C ALA A 128 -13.83 -14.76 15.96
N THR A 129 -14.11 -14.81 14.66
CA THR A 129 -13.07 -14.44 13.65
C THR A 129 -13.60 -13.63 12.45
N LEU A 130 -14.75 -12.96 12.60
CA LEU A 130 -15.35 -12.17 11.52
C LEU A 130 -15.62 -10.70 11.90
N GLY A 131 -15.15 -10.24 13.06
CA GLY A 131 -15.41 -8.88 13.55
C GLY A 131 -14.40 -7.79 13.13
N GLY A 132 -13.33 -8.12 12.38
CA GLY A 132 -12.20 -7.18 12.22
C GLY A 132 -11.93 -6.61 10.82
N ILE A 133 -12.46 -7.18 9.74
CA ILE A 133 -11.93 -6.87 8.38
C ILE A 133 -12.75 -5.80 7.62
N LEU A 134 -13.87 -5.28 8.15
CA LEU A 134 -14.79 -4.42 7.40
C LEU A 134 -14.86 -2.94 7.83
N GLY A 135 -13.87 -2.43 8.56
CA GLY A 135 -13.93 -1.07 9.13
C GLY A 135 -13.51 0.11 8.24
N GLY A 136 -12.99 -0.09 7.02
CA GLY A 136 -12.19 0.98 6.37
C GLY A 136 -12.59 1.43 4.96
N ILE A 137 -13.57 0.83 4.30
CA ILE A 137 -13.80 1.08 2.87
C ILE A 137 -15.30 1.09 2.64
N PHE A 138 -15.92 2.28 2.56
CA PHE A 138 -17.08 2.69 1.73
C PHE A 138 -17.69 3.96 2.32
N GLY A 139 -17.52 5.06 1.61
CA GLY A 139 -18.15 6.34 1.92
C GLY A 139 -18.25 7.21 0.68
N GLY A 140 -19.07 6.80 -0.28
CA GLY A 140 -19.56 7.68 -1.33
C GLY A 140 -20.96 8.17 -0.97
N ALA A 141 -21.15 9.49 -0.83
CA ALA A 141 -22.23 10.22 -1.52
C ALA A 141 -22.16 11.73 -1.30
N ALA A 142 -22.44 12.43 -2.40
CA ALA A 142 -22.76 13.84 -2.57
C ALA A 142 -23.36 14.59 -1.36
N GLY A 143 -22.83 15.79 -1.12
CA GLY A 143 -23.60 16.91 -0.55
C GLY A 143 -23.01 17.59 0.67
N ALA A 144 -21.94 18.39 0.52
CA ALA A 144 -21.65 19.57 1.37
C ALA A 144 -20.48 20.39 0.80
N ALA A 145 -20.66 21.05 -0.35
CA ALA A 145 -19.81 22.17 -0.71
C ALA A 145 -20.35 23.44 -0.04
N ALA A 146 -20.12 23.57 1.27
CA ALA A 146 -20.30 24.82 2.00
C ALA A 146 -19.50 24.78 3.31
N GLY A 147 -18.25 25.27 3.25
CA GLY A 147 -17.55 25.75 4.43
C GLY A 147 -16.65 24.76 5.17
N ALA A 148 -15.71 24.11 4.47
CA ALA A 148 -14.50 23.63 5.16
C ALA A 148 -13.66 24.85 5.56
N LYS A 149 -13.69 25.23 6.84
CA LYS A 149 -12.63 26.05 7.42
C LYS A 149 -11.33 25.26 7.29
N ALA A 150 -10.21 25.95 7.06
CA ALA A 150 -8.87 25.37 6.99
C ALA A 150 -8.57 24.53 8.25
N GLY A 151 -8.90 23.25 8.21
CA GLY A 151 -8.48 22.22 9.15
C GLY A 151 -7.21 21.57 8.63
N SER A 152 -6.39 21.03 9.52
CA SER A 152 -5.16 20.35 9.14
C SER A 152 -5.49 19.16 8.24
N MET A 153 -4.65 18.86 7.23
CA MET A 153 -4.84 17.62 6.45
C MET A 153 -4.78 16.36 7.33
N PHE A 154 -4.15 16.48 8.51
CA PHE A 154 -4.08 15.46 9.54
C PHE A 154 -5.38 15.30 10.35
N ASP A 155 -6.34 16.22 10.20
CA ASP A 155 -7.68 16.17 10.83
C ASP A 155 -8.72 15.48 9.95
N HIS A 156 -8.34 15.05 8.73
CA HIS A 156 -9.25 14.39 7.81
C HIS A 156 -9.13 12.87 7.97
N PRO A 157 -10.25 12.14 8.18
CA PRO A 157 -10.22 10.69 8.16
C PRO A 157 -9.78 10.24 6.76
N GLY A 158 -8.65 9.55 6.69
CA GLY A 158 -8.07 8.91 5.52
C GLY A 158 -9.13 8.18 4.67
N GLY A 159 -9.03 8.36 3.36
CA GLY A 159 -9.97 7.82 2.38
C GLY A 159 -10.60 8.88 1.47
N THR A 160 -10.56 10.17 1.86
CA THR A 160 -11.04 11.26 1.02
C THR A 160 -9.86 12.13 0.57
N PHE A 161 -9.51 12.07 -0.72
CA PHE A 161 -8.48 12.93 -1.28
C PHE A 161 -9.04 14.31 -1.63
N VAL A 162 -8.30 15.35 -1.28
CA VAL A 162 -8.65 16.73 -1.62
C VAL A 162 -8.26 17.06 -3.06
N PRO A 163 -9.00 17.94 -3.76
CA PRO A 163 -8.53 18.53 -5.01
C PRO A 163 -7.17 19.21 -4.82
N LEU A 164 -6.30 19.19 -5.83
CA LEU A 164 -4.99 19.86 -5.76
C LEU A 164 -5.12 21.36 -5.43
N ALA A 165 -6.16 22.02 -5.97
CA ALA A 165 -6.43 23.42 -5.70
C ALA A 165 -6.70 23.70 -4.20
N ASP A 166 -7.32 22.73 -3.52
CA ASP A 166 -7.74 22.82 -2.12
C ASP A 166 -6.73 22.22 -1.14
N ALA A 167 -5.68 21.57 -1.65
CA ALA A 167 -4.58 21.11 -0.81
C ALA A 167 -4.03 22.31 0.01
N PRO A 168 -3.53 22.09 1.23
CA PRO A 168 -3.04 23.19 2.05
C PRO A 168 -1.76 23.81 1.44
N LYS A 169 -1.53 25.11 1.69
CA LYS A 169 -0.30 25.81 1.24
C LYS A 169 0.89 25.55 2.15
N THR A 170 0.63 25.21 3.40
CA THR A 170 1.62 24.85 4.42
C THR A 170 1.19 23.58 5.14
N LEU A 171 2.14 22.79 5.60
CA LEU A 171 1.90 21.62 6.45
C LEU A 171 2.65 21.79 7.76
N ASP A 172 1.89 21.78 8.83
CA ASP A 172 2.40 21.66 10.18
C ASP A 172 2.34 20.18 10.57
N VAL A 173 3.49 19.53 10.55
CA VAL A 173 3.63 18.09 10.83
C VAL A 173 3.36 17.87 12.31
N PRO A 174 2.43 16.96 12.66
CA PRO A 174 2.07 16.73 14.04
C PRO A 174 3.25 16.15 14.82
N LYS A 175 3.38 16.56 16.08
CA LYS A 175 4.51 16.17 16.96
C LYS A 175 4.80 14.66 16.95
N PRO A 176 3.82 13.74 17.06
CA PRO A 176 4.10 12.30 17.01
C PRO A 176 4.84 11.86 15.74
N LEU A 177 4.51 12.46 14.59
CA LEU A 177 5.18 12.15 13.34
C LEU A 177 6.57 12.81 13.27
N ASN A 178 6.68 14.08 13.67
CA ASN A 178 7.94 14.82 13.60
C ASN A 178 9.00 14.19 14.53
N ASP A 179 8.61 13.85 15.76
CA ASP A 179 9.49 13.14 16.71
C ASP A 179 9.84 11.74 16.16
N GLY A 180 8.86 11.02 15.61
CA GLY A 180 9.05 9.70 15.03
C GLY A 180 10.04 9.68 13.86
N LEU A 181 9.99 10.69 12.99
CA LEU A 181 10.94 10.89 11.89
C LEU A 181 12.34 11.24 12.41
N ALA A 182 12.44 12.11 13.42
CA ALA A 182 13.72 12.44 14.03
C ALA A 182 14.36 11.22 14.70
N ASP A 183 13.57 10.37 15.37
CA ASP A 183 14.05 9.12 15.96
C ASP A 183 14.43 8.09 14.90
N ALA A 184 13.64 7.96 13.82
CA ALA A 184 13.99 7.12 12.68
C ALA A 184 15.31 7.58 12.01
N TRP A 185 15.53 8.88 11.88
CA TRP A 185 16.76 9.43 11.30
C TRP A 185 18.01 9.10 12.15
N LYS A 186 17.93 9.20 13.48
CA LYS A 186 19.05 8.84 14.38
C LYS A 186 19.53 7.41 14.16
N ASP A 187 18.62 6.51 13.84
CA ASP A 187 18.89 5.09 13.62
C ASP A 187 19.19 4.76 12.15
N SER A 188 19.33 5.78 11.28
CA SER A 188 19.57 5.57 9.85
C SER A 188 21.05 5.35 9.49
N PHE A 189 21.95 5.36 10.48
CA PHE A 189 23.39 5.14 10.30
C PHE A 189 23.99 4.11 11.28
N PRO A 190 23.43 2.89 11.42
CA PRO A 190 24.02 1.88 12.30
C PRO A 190 25.45 1.54 11.87
N GLY A 191 26.41 1.73 12.77
CA GLY A 191 27.83 1.53 12.46
C GLY A 191 28.39 2.52 11.42
N GLY A 192 27.69 3.63 11.15
CA GLY A 192 28.06 4.62 10.13
C GLY A 192 27.61 4.27 8.71
N HIS A 193 26.82 3.22 8.53
CA HIS A 193 26.32 2.78 7.22
C HIS A 193 24.85 3.16 7.03
N SER A 194 24.47 3.60 5.83
CA SER A 194 23.09 3.95 5.52
C SER A 194 22.14 2.79 5.73
N GLN A 195 21.04 3.07 6.41
CA GLN A 195 19.90 2.18 6.54
C GLN A 195 18.62 3.00 6.58
N GLU A 196 17.77 2.85 5.58
CA GLU A 196 16.46 3.48 5.59
C GLU A 196 15.64 2.98 6.78
N GLN A 197 14.99 3.92 7.45
CA GLN A 197 14.08 3.71 8.57
C GLN A 197 12.73 4.29 8.16
N GLY A 198 11.65 3.92 8.84
CA GLY A 198 10.34 4.45 8.48
C GLY A 198 9.22 3.97 9.36
N GLY A 199 8.00 4.25 8.93
CA GLY A 199 6.80 3.88 9.66
C GLY A 199 5.54 4.44 9.05
N MET A 200 4.46 4.37 9.83
CA MET A 200 3.15 4.89 9.47
C MET A 200 2.69 5.88 10.52
N LEU A 201 2.15 7.01 10.09
CA LEU A 201 1.29 7.82 10.95
C LEU A 201 -0.14 7.31 10.77
N VAL A 202 -0.77 6.94 11.88
CA VAL A 202 -2.16 6.51 11.90
C VAL A 202 -2.96 7.38 12.84
N GLN A 203 -4.22 7.59 12.52
CA GLN A 203 -5.22 8.02 13.48
C GLN A 203 -5.87 6.76 14.05
N ASP A 204 -5.77 6.55 15.36
CA ASP A 204 -6.41 5.41 16.01
C ASP A 204 -7.92 5.60 16.14
N LYS A 205 -8.62 4.54 16.56
CA LYS A 205 -10.08 4.53 16.77
C LYS A 205 -10.59 5.62 17.73
N ASP A 206 -9.72 6.16 18.59
CA ASP A 206 -10.05 7.19 19.58
C ASP A 206 -9.72 8.61 19.03
N GLY A 207 -9.25 8.70 17.79
CA GLY A 207 -8.89 9.94 17.11
C GLY A 207 -7.46 10.41 17.35
N ASN A 208 -6.64 9.64 18.07
CA ASN A 208 -5.27 10.05 18.39
C ASN A 208 -4.32 9.76 17.24
N LEU A 209 -3.39 10.68 16.97
CA LEU A 209 -2.32 10.46 16.02
C LEU A 209 -1.18 9.66 16.67
N VAL A 210 -0.90 8.49 16.11
CA VAL A 210 0.12 7.55 16.60
C VAL A 210 1.11 7.26 15.49
N PHE A 211 2.40 7.50 15.76
CA PHE A 211 3.46 7.04 14.88
C PHE A 211 3.81 5.59 15.21
N ARG A 212 3.70 4.71 14.22
CA ARG A 212 4.04 3.29 14.32
C ARG A 212 5.28 3.03 13.50
N ARG A 213 6.37 2.76 14.20
CA ARG A 213 7.66 2.53 13.59
C ARG A 213 7.69 1.16 12.91
N GLY A 214 8.20 1.12 11.68
CA GLY A 214 8.42 -0.12 10.94
C GLY A 214 9.73 -0.79 11.34
N ALA A 215 9.94 -2.01 10.84
CA ALA A 215 11.25 -2.64 10.85
C ALA A 215 12.23 -1.84 9.98
N SER A 216 13.52 -1.90 10.30
CA SER A 216 14.54 -1.23 9.50
C SER A 216 14.60 -1.80 8.07
N GLY A 217 14.91 -0.91 7.13
CA GLY A 217 15.07 -1.23 5.71
C GLY A 217 16.51 -1.59 5.34
N SER A 218 16.82 -1.42 4.05
CA SER A 218 18.18 -1.46 3.50
C SER A 218 18.70 -0.04 3.24
N SER A 219 19.88 0.11 2.64
CA SER A 219 20.43 1.42 2.27
C SER A 219 19.66 2.14 1.15
N GLY A 220 18.67 1.52 0.52
CA GLY A 220 17.90 2.13 -0.57
C GLY A 220 16.46 1.64 -0.69
N ALA A 221 15.91 1.05 0.37
CA ALA A 221 14.50 0.68 0.41
C ALA A 221 13.99 0.50 1.85
N PHE A 222 12.82 1.06 2.11
CA PHE A 222 11.99 0.77 3.26
C PHE A 222 10.68 0.07 2.84
N THR A 223 10.29 -0.98 3.56
CA THR A 223 9.02 -1.69 3.34
C THR A 223 8.03 -1.37 4.46
N PRO A 224 6.89 -0.73 4.17
CA PRO A 224 5.86 -0.47 5.16
C PRO A 224 5.24 -1.76 5.71
N ASN A 225 4.96 -1.80 7.01
CA ASN A 225 4.22 -2.90 7.63
C ASN A 225 2.72 -2.55 7.75
N TYR A 226 1.97 -2.65 6.64
CA TYR A 226 0.52 -2.42 6.66
C TYR A 226 -0.24 -3.39 7.58
N GLY A 227 0.33 -4.56 7.91
CA GLY A 227 -0.24 -5.51 8.86
C GLY A 227 -0.25 -5.02 10.31
N ASP A 228 0.45 -3.93 10.61
CA ASP A 228 0.40 -3.28 11.93
C ASP A 228 -0.79 -2.32 12.07
N LEU A 229 -1.59 -2.11 11.02
CA LEU A 229 -2.88 -1.41 11.13
C LEU A 229 -3.85 -2.27 11.95
N LYS A 230 -4.50 -1.66 12.93
CA LYS A 230 -5.51 -2.27 13.78
C LYS A 230 -6.89 -1.89 13.30
N ASP A 231 -7.88 -2.69 13.67
CA ASP A 231 -9.28 -2.43 13.35
C ASP A 231 -9.70 -1.03 13.85
N GLY A 232 -10.27 -0.23 12.94
CA GLY A 232 -10.67 1.15 13.20
C GLY A 232 -9.56 2.20 13.07
N ASP A 233 -8.32 1.80 12.78
CA ASP A 233 -7.27 2.75 12.44
C ASP A 233 -7.46 3.32 11.04
N THR A 234 -7.03 4.56 10.90
CA THR A 234 -6.99 5.26 9.62
C THR A 234 -5.55 5.64 9.29
N LEU A 235 -5.03 5.14 8.17
CA LEU A 235 -3.69 5.51 7.69
C LEU A 235 -3.70 6.98 7.23
N ILE A 236 -2.78 7.78 7.77
CA ILE A 236 -2.64 9.20 7.44
C ILE A 236 -1.42 9.45 6.57
N ALA A 237 -0.28 8.85 6.93
CA ALA A 237 0.96 9.01 6.20
C ALA A 237 1.79 7.75 6.23
N LEU A 238 2.49 7.49 5.12
CA LEU A 238 3.60 6.58 5.07
C LEU A 238 4.90 7.37 5.03
N VAL A 239 5.88 7.00 5.86
CA VAL A 239 7.11 7.76 5.94
C VAL A 239 8.36 6.89 5.95
N HIS A 240 9.46 7.43 5.44
CA HIS A 240 10.76 6.79 5.50
C HIS A 240 11.90 7.82 5.51
N THR A 241 13.13 7.37 5.74
CA THR A 241 14.33 8.20 5.73
C THR A 241 15.14 7.97 4.46
N HIS A 242 15.87 8.98 4.02
CA HIS A 242 16.84 8.90 2.92
C HIS A 242 18.26 9.17 3.46
N PRO A 243 18.90 8.16 4.07
CA PRO A 243 20.29 8.26 4.50
C PRO A 243 21.23 7.93 3.34
N TYR A 244 22.21 8.81 3.12
CA TYR A 244 23.34 8.54 2.22
C TYR A 244 24.62 8.74 3.01
N ASP A 245 25.34 7.65 3.26
CA ASP A 245 26.59 7.65 4.00
C ASP A 245 27.75 8.10 3.10
N ALA A 246 28.94 8.21 3.68
CA ALA A 246 30.12 8.68 2.95
C ALA A 246 30.49 7.79 1.74
N THR A 247 30.16 6.49 1.78
CA THR A 247 30.40 5.57 0.65
C THR A 247 29.43 5.79 -0.50
N GLU A 248 28.28 6.41 -0.22
CA GLU A 248 27.22 6.77 -1.17
C GLU A 248 27.23 8.27 -1.55
N GLY A 249 28.25 9.01 -1.12
CA GLY A 249 28.43 10.44 -1.44
C GLY A 249 28.05 11.40 -0.32
N GLY A 250 27.51 10.91 0.81
CA GLY A 250 27.31 11.71 2.02
C GLY A 250 26.26 12.81 1.86
N HIS A 251 25.10 12.48 1.29
CA HIS A 251 24.07 13.45 0.94
C HIS A 251 22.99 13.57 2.02
N THR A 252 22.64 14.81 2.36
CA THR A 252 21.44 15.17 3.13
C THR A 252 20.47 15.95 2.25
N ASP A 253 19.27 16.21 2.77
CA ASP A 253 18.23 16.99 2.11
C ASP A 253 17.81 16.38 0.76
N VAL A 254 17.95 15.06 0.65
CA VAL A 254 17.53 14.30 -0.54
C VAL A 254 16.04 13.99 -0.40
N SER A 255 15.27 14.48 -1.36
CA SER A 255 13.83 14.20 -1.48
C SER A 255 13.59 12.81 -2.09
N PHE A 256 12.35 12.51 -2.47
CA PHE A 256 11.93 11.26 -3.11
C PHE A 256 12.80 10.90 -4.32
N SER A 257 13.05 9.59 -4.52
CA SER A 257 13.53 9.06 -5.79
C SER A 257 12.39 8.83 -6.79
N GLY A 258 12.74 8.54 -8.06
CA GLY A 258 11.76 8.19 -9.10
C GLY A 258 10.83 7.03 -8.68
N PRO A 259 11.36 5.87 -8.25
CA PRO A 259 10.56 4.79 -7.69
C PRO A 259 9.71 5.19 -6.47
N ASP A 260 10.22 6.05 -5.58
CA ASP A 260 9.51 6.44 -4.35
C ASP A 260 8.27 7.26 -4.61
N ILE A 261 8.31 8.16 -5.59
CA ILE A 261 7.14 8.95 -5.96
C ILE A 261 6.21 8.16 -6.90
N ALA A 262 6.76 7.33 -7.79
CA ALA A 262 6.00 6.54 -8.76
C ALA A 262 5.17 5.43 -8.09
N ASN A 263 5.64 4.85 -6.98
CA ASN A 263 4.93 3.78 -6.29
C ASN A 263 3.54 4.19 -5.74
N LEU A 264 3.21 5.50 -5.69
CA LEU A 264 1.86 6.01 -5.44
C LEU A 264 0.87 5.52 -6.49
N VAL A 265 1.30 5.12 -7.69
CA VAL A 265 0.40 4.49 -8.66
C VAL A 265 -0.14 3.15 -8.15
N ASN A 266 0.70 2.39 -7.46
CA ASN A 266 0.40 1.04 -7.00
C ASN A 266 -0.05 0.99 -5.53
N ARG A 267 0.12 2.10 -4.80
CA ARG A 267 -0.23 2.23 -3.38
C ARG A 267 -1.18 3.39 -3.18
N ARG A 268 -2.26 3.18 -2.45
CA ARG A 268 -3.26 4.21 -2.15
C ARG A 268 -2.91 5.00 -0.86
N ASP A 269 -1.62 5.23 -0.65
CA ASP A 269 -1.10 5.97 0.51
C ASP A 269 -1.59 7.44 0.43
N PRO A 270 -2.21 8.01 1.47
CA PRO A 270 -2.70 9.39 1.41
C PRO A 270 -1.60 10.43 1.33
N MET A 271 -0.55 10.25 2.14
CA MET A 271 0.63 11.09 2.11
C MET A 271 1.89 10.22 2.19
N LYS A 272 2.92 10.63 1.47
CA LYS A 272 4.29 10.15 1.69
C LYS A 272 5.13 11.26 2.27
N MET A 273 5.99 10.94 3.23
CA MET A 273 6.93 11.90 3.79
C MET A 273 8.32 11.28 3.94
N VAL A 274 9.35 12.06 3.63
CA VAL A 274 10.75 11.67 3.73
C VAL A 274 11.50 12.64 4.64
N GLN A 275 12.35 12.09 5.51
CA GLN A 275 13.37 12.83 6.26
C GLN A 275 14.76 12.52 5.70
N SER A 276 15.55 13.55 5.42
CA SER A 276 16.96 13.42 5.01
C SER A 276 17.78 14.56 5.61
N GLY A 277 18.61 14.27 6.61
CA GLY A 277 19.23 15.32 7.43
C GLY A 277 18.16 16.13 8.16
N ASP A 278 18.25 17.45 8.05
CA ASP A 278 17.23 18.37 8.58
C ASP A 278 16.05 18.56 7.61
N GLY A 279 16.24 18.21 6.33
CA GLY A 279 15.24 18.35 5.27
C GLY A 279 14.08 17.37 5.41
N GLN A 280 12.89 17.91 5.22
CA GLN A 280 11.61 17.18 5.20
C GLN A 280 10.87 17.44 3.90
N PHE A 281 10.37 16.36 3.30
CA PHE A 281 9.71 16.38 2.01
C PHE A 281 8.42 15.59 2.10
N ALA A 282 7.31 16.10 1.57
CA ALA A 282 6.05 15.37 1.56
C ALA A 282 5.36 15.44 0.20
N VAL A 283 4.68 14.38 -0.17
CA VAL A 283 3.77 14.31 -1.33
C VAL A 283 2.41 13.84 -0.84
N LEU A 284 1.40 14.67 -1.05
CA LEU A 284 0.00 14.35 -0.80
C LEU A 284 -0.65 13.88 -2.09
N ARG A 285 -1.35 12.75 -2.01
CA ARG A 285 -2.21 12.22 -3.07
C ARG A 285 -3.47 13.08 -3.17
N THR A 286 -3.75 13.56 -4.37
CA THR A 286 -4.92 14.40 -4.66
C THR A 286 -6.04 13.60 -5.30
N GLN A 287 -7.22 14.21 -5.36
CA GLN A 287 -8.38 13.63 -6.04
C GLN A 287 -8.12 13.42 -7.53
N GLU A 288 -7.37 14.31 -8.16
CA GLU A 288 -6.99 14.25 -9.58
C GLU A 288 -6.10 13.05 -9.87
N PHE A 289 -5.05 12.86 -9.06
CA PHE A 289 -4.18 11.71 -9.20
C PHE A 289 -4.93 10.41 -8.90
N ASP A 290 -5.75 10.36 -7.85
CA ASP A 290 -6.51 9.16 -7.51
C ASP A 290 -7.46 8.74 -8.63
N ARG A 291 -8.19 9.71 -9.20
CA ARG A 291 -9.09 9.45 -10.34
C ARG A 291 -8.32 8.93 -11.56
N ARG A 292 -7.14 9.48 -11.84
CA ARG A 292 -6.27 9.02 -12.92
C ARG A 292 -5.89 7.55 -12.71
N VAL A 293 -5.43 7.20 -11.51
CA VAL A 293 -4.98 5.84 -11.18
C VAL A 293 -6.13 4.84 -11.18
N ASN A 294 -7.31 5.22 -10.67
CA ASN A 294 -8.47 4.33 -10.59
C ASN A 294 -9.09 4.05 -11.97
N GLY A 295 -8.87 4.92 -12.96
CA GLY A 295 -9.29 4.70 -14.35
C GLY A 295 -8.39 3.76 -15.14
N LEU A 296 -7.31 3.23 -14.56
CA LEU A 296 -6.32 2.40 -15.24
C LEU A 296 -6.42 0.93 -14.79
N ASP A 297 -6.25 0.04 -15.76
CA ASP A 297 -5.98 -1.38 -15.51
C ASP A 297 -4.52 -1.59 -15.06
N ASN A 298 -4.12 -2.84 -14.83
CA ASN A 298 -2.76 -3.14 -14.36
C ASN A 298 -1.67 -2.72 -15.35
N ALA A 299 -1.92 -2.87 -16.66
CA ALA A 299 -0.97 -2.46 -17.68
C ALA A 299 -0.85 -0.92 -17.73
N GLY A 300 -1.97 -0.21 -17.61
CA GLY A 300 -2.01 1.25 -17.52
C GLY A 300 -1.33 1.78 -16.26
N LYS A 301 -1.52 1.12 -15.11
CA LYS A 301 -0.81 1.46 -13.86
C LYS A 301 0.70 1.25 -14.00
N GLN A 302 1.13 0.14 -14.59
CA GLN A 302 2.55 -0.09 -14.85
C GLN A 302 3.14 0.97 -15.80
N ALA A 303 2.44 1.28 -16.90
CA ALA A 303 2.86 2.33 -17.84
C ALA A 303 2.94 3.71 -17.16
N LEU A 304 1.98 4.06 -16.30
CA LEU A 304 2.00 5.30 -15.54
C LEU A 304 3.17 5.34 -14.55
N TYR A 305 3.43 4.24 -13.84
CA TYR A 305 4.58 4.10 -12.94
C TYR A 305 5.90 4.32 -13.69
N ASP A 306 6.08 3.64 -14.83
CA ASP A 306 7.30 3.73 -15.64
C ASP A 306 7.48 5.14 -16.21
N GLN A 307 6.39 5.79 -16.63
CA GLN A 307 6.43 7.16 -17.12
C GLN A 307 6.79 8.16 -16.01
N MET A 308 6.22 8.02 -14.80
CA MET A 308 6.59 8.86 -13.65
C MET A 308 8.07 8.73 -13.32
N LYS A 309 8.61 7.50 -13.32
CA LYS A 309 10.03 7.24 -13.11
C LYS A 309 10.88 7.89 -14.21
N ALA A 310 10.49 7.74 -15.49
CA ALA A 310 11.22 8.33 -16.61
C ALA A 310 11.24 9.88 -16.56
N ASP A 311 10.12 10.50 -16.17
CA ASP A 311 10.05 11.96 -16.01
C ASP A 311 10.91 12.46 -14.84
N TYR A 312 10.93 11.69 -13.74
CA TYR A 312 11.84 11.94 -12.63
C TYR A 312 13.30 11.90 -13.12
N ASP A 313 13.70 10.79 -13.73
CA ASP A 313 15.08 10.54 -14.18
C ASP A 313 15.52 11.61 -15.19
N THR A 314 14.62 12.03 -16.08
CA THR A 314 14.88 13.13 -17.02
C THR A 314 15.20 14.43 -16.30
N THR A 315 14.41 14.80 -15.30
CA THR A 315 14.61 16.05 -14.55
C THR A 315 15.84 15.96 -13.63
N PHE A 316 16.06 14.82 -13.00
CA PHE A 316 17.16 14.57 -12.08
C PHE A 316 18.53 14.60 -12.78
N ASN A 317 18.59 14.07 -14.00
CA ASN A 317 19.82 14.05 -14.79
C ASN A 317 20.09 15.37 -15.53
N ALA A 318 19.11 16.28 -15.58
CA ALA A 318 19.32 17.61 -16.14
C ALA A 318 20.19 18.47 -15.23
N ASN A 319 21.12 19.22 -15.81
CA ASN A 319 21.99 20.18 -15.11
C ASN A 319 22.85 19.53 -13.99
N ALA A 320 23.25 18.27 -14.17
CA ALA A 320 24.07 17.51 -13.22
C ALA A 320 25.44 18.13 -12.92
N ASP A 321 25.91 19.01 -13.80
CA ASP A 321 27.15 19.78 -13.70
C ASP A 321 27.02 21.04 -12.83
N THR A 322 25.80 21.53 -12.59
CA THR A 322 25.56 22.80 -11.90
C THR A 322 24.74 22.68 -10.63
N LEU A 323 24.00 21.58 -10.46
CA LEU A 323 23.14 21.35 -9.29
C LEU A 323 23.68 20.20 -8.44
N SER A 324 23.64 20.39 -7.13
CA SER A 324 23.93 19.32 -6.16
C SER A 324 22.95 18.15 -6.31
N PHE A 325 23.33 16.98 -5.79
CA PHE A 325 22.46 15.79 -5.79
C PHE A 325 21.10 16.06 -5.12
N SER A 326 21.13 16.74 -3.96
CA SER A 326 19.94 17.17 -3.22
C SER A 326 19.04 18.09 -4.04
N GLU A 327 19.59 19.15 -4.66
CA GLU A 327 18.81 20.08 -5.50
C GLU A 327 18.17 19.38 -6.69
N ARG A 328 18.88 18.41 -7.30
CA ARG A 328 18.36 17.62 -8.42
C ARG A 328 17.22 16.72 -7.98
N SER A 329 17.36 16.02 -6.85
CA SER A 329 16.29 15.20 -6.26
C SER A 329 15.04 16.04 -5.96
N GLN A 330 15.22 17.19 -5.31
CA GLN A 330 14.15 18.10 -4.95
C GLN A 330 13.37 18.62 -6.17
N ARG A 331 14.08 19.06 -7.22
CA ARG A 331 13.49 19.54 -8.47
C ARG A 331 12.79 18.44 -9.25
N ALA A 332 13.37 17.24 -9.28
CA ALA A 332 12.76 16.09 -9.95
C ALA A 332 11.45 15.67 -9.28
N ALA A 333 11.42 15.60 -7.95
CA ALA A 333 10.21 15.33 -7.18
C ALA A 333 9.14 16.41 -7.41
N GLU A 334 9.51 17.70 -7.41
CA GLU A 334 8.58 18.80 -7.70
C GLU A 334 8.00 18.71 -9.11
N ALA A 335 8.84 18.46 -10.12
CA ALA A 335 8.43 18.38 -11.52
C ALA A 335 7.45 17.22 -11.76
N VAL A 336 7.73 16.05 -11.18
CA VAL A 336 6.80 14.91 -11.22
C VAL A 336 5.52 15.26 -10.50
N ALA A 337 5.58 15.77 -9.27
CA ALA A 337 4.37 16.11 -8.53
C ALA A 337 3.48 17.10 -9.31
N LYS A 338 4.08 18.13 -9.91
CA LYS A 338 3.38 19.10 -10.76
C LYS A 338 2.75 18.47 -11.99
N LYS A 339 3.44 17.57 -12.68
CA LYS A 339 2.95 16.90 -13.91
C LYS A 339 1.82 15.91 -13.62
N TYR A 340 1.84 15.31 -12.43
CA TYR A 340 0.89 14.27 -12.02
C TYR A 340 -0.17 14.75 -11.02
N ASP A 341 -0.36 16.06 -10.91
CA ASP A 341 -1.37 16.68 -10.06
C ASP A 341 -1.25 16.32 -8.57
N LEU A 342 -0.05 15.99 -8.08
CA LEU A 342 0.22 15.73 -6.67
C LEU A 342 0.58 17.04 -5.94
N ALA A 343 0.31 17.12 -4.64
CA ALA A 343 0.73 18.25 -3.83
C ALA A 343 2.08 17.96 -3.15
N TYR A 344 3.13 18.67 -3.55
CA TYR A 344 4.49 18.47 -3.03
C TYR A 344 4.92 19.60 -2.10
N TYR A 345 5.55 19.22 -0.99
CA TYR A 345 5.92 20.08 0.11
C TYR A 345 7.39 19.88 0.47
N GLN A 346 8.03 20.97 0.89
CA GLN A 346 9.41 20.94 1.39
C GLN A 346 9.53 21.85 2.61
N GLY A 347 10.37 21.46 3.55
CA GLY A 347 10.64 22.24 4.75
C GLY A 347 11.56 21.51 5.71
N LYS A 348 11.44 21.85 6.98
CA LYS A 348 12.21 21.26 8.08
C LYS A 348 11.49 21.51 9.40
N ASP A 349 11.92 20.82 10.45
CA ASP A 349 11.41 21.02 11.81
C ASP A 349 9.88 20.94 11.94
N GLY A 350 9.24 20.14 11.08
CA GLY A 350 7.81 19.95 11.00
C GLY A 350 7.04 21.08 10.30
N ALA A 351 7.71 22.08 9.73
CA ALA A 351 7.07 23.17 8.99
C ALA A 351 7.43 23.08 7.50
N LEU A 352 6.47 22.65 6.67
CA LEU A 352 6.67 22.50 5.22
C LEU A 352 5.78 23.44 4.42
N THR A 353 6.28 23.89 3.27
CA THR A 353 5.55 24.77 2.33
C THR A 353 5.34 24.05 1.01
N ARG A 354 4.14 24.19 0.43
CA ARG A 354 3.80 23.62 -0.87
C ARG A 354 4.63 24.28 -1.96
N LYS A 355 5.20 23.47 -2.85
CA LYS A 355 5.96 23.90 -4.03
C LYS A 355 5.18 23.76 -5.33
N THR A 356 4.17 22.88 -5.35
CA THR A 356 3.25 22.75 -6.48
C THR A 356 2.13 23.82 -6.44
N PRO A 357 1.54 24.17 -7.61
CA PRO A 357 0.52 25.22 -7.74
C PRO A 357 -0.63 25.11 -6.73
#